data_AF-A0A0S2M6X4-F1
#
_entry.id   AF-A0A0S2M6X4-F1
#
_cell.length_a   1.000
_cell.length_b   1.000
_cell.length_c   1.000
_cell.angle_alpha   90.00
_cell.angle_beta   90.00
_cell.angle_gamma   90.00
#
_symmetry.space_group_name_H-M   'P 1'
#
loop_
_entity.id
_entity.type
_entity.pdbx_description
1 polymer ?
#
loop_
_entity_poly.entity_id
_entity_poly.type
_entity_poly.pdbx_seq_one_letter_code
_entity_poly.pdbx_strand_id
1 'polypeptide(L)'
;MLMFSFFMYFSGLVVFCMKRKHLLLMLLSLEFIILSLYFNMFIYLSNFMFENYFCMLFLTMSVCEGALGLAILVSIIRTHGNDYFQTFNILW
;
A
#
# COMPACT_ATOMS: atom_id res chain seq x y z
N MET A 1 12.55 14.36 10.87
CA MET A 1 11.37 13.90 10.08
C MET A 1 11.72 12.74 9.16
N LEU A 2 12.82 12.80 8.38
CA LEU A 2 13.23 11.68 7.51
C LEU A 2 13.44 10.34 8.28
N MET A 3 14.06 10.35 9.46
CA MET A 3 14.20 9.12 10.25
C MET A 3 12.85 8.50 10.65
N PHE A 4 11.82 9.33 10.85
CA PHE A 4 10.47 8.88 11.15
C PHE A 4 9.79 8.29 9.92
N SER A 5 9.97 8.88 8.72
CA SER A 5 9.46 8.30 7.47
C SER A 5 10.10 6.95 7.17
N PHE A 6 11.41 6.80 7.38
CA PHE A 6 12.09 5.51 7.25
C PHE A 6 11.56 4.48 8.25
N PHE A 7 11.35 4.85 9.51
CA PHE A 7 10.79 3.93 10.51
C PHE A 7 9.36 3.46 10.14
N MET A 8 8.51 4.38 9.67
CA MET A 8 7.18 4.03 9.16
C MET A 8 7.26 3.08 7.96
N TYR A 9 8.15 3.36 7.00
CA TYR A 9 8.34 2.49 5.85
C TYR A 9 8.79 1.06 6.24
N PHE A 10 9.81 0.96 7.11
CA PHE A 10 10.30 -0.34 7.58
C PHE A 10 9.25 -1.12 8.38
N SER A 11 8.51 -0.46 9.27
CA SER A 11 7.44 -1.12 10.03
C SER A 11 6.31 -1.62 9.12
N GLY A 12 5.95 -0.86 8.07
CA GLY A 12 5.01 -1.30 7.04
C GLY A 12 5.48 -2.55 6.30
N LEU A 13 6.75 -2.58 5.88
CA LEU A 13 7.34 -3.74 5.22
C LEU A 13 7.34 -4.99 6.09
N VAL A 14 7.68 -4.85 7.38
CA VAL A 14 7.65 -5.99 8.31
C VAL A 14 6.24 -6.56 8.45
N VAL A 15 5.22 -5.69 8.57
CA VAL A 15 3.82 -6.14 8.65
C VAL A 15 3.38 -6.84 7.36
N PHE A 16 3.75 -6.32 6.20
CA PHE A 16 3.45 -6.93 4.90
C PHE A 16 4.04 -8.35 4.79
N CYS A 17 5.30 -8.54 5.21
CA CYS A 17 5.95 -9.85 5.17
C CYS A 17 5.31 -10.87 6.14
N MET A 18 4.86 -10.42 7.32
CA MET A 18 4.39 -11.32 8.39
C MET A 18 2.91 -11.72 8.24
N LYS A 19 2.05 -10.88 7.65
CA LYS A 19 0.59 -11.08 7.62
C LYS A 19 0.12 -11.78 6.34
N ARG A 20 0.49 -13.06 6.17
CA ARG A 20 0.21 -13.85 4.95
C ARG A 20 -1.20 -14.44 4.83
N LYS A 21 -2.06 -14.34 5.87
CA LYS A 21 -3.33 -15.08 5.91
C LYS A 21 -4.50 -14.39 5.20
N HIS A 22 -4.73 -13.11 5.48
CA HIS A 22 -5.87 -12.38 4.93
C HIS A 22 -5.38 -11.32 3.94
N LEU A 23 -5.93 -11.35 2.72
CA LEU A 23 -5.52 -10.45 1.65
C LEU A 23 -5.81 -8.97 1.99
N LEU A 24 -6.91 -8.71 2.71
CA LEU A 24 -7.29 -7.38 3.17
C LEU A 24 -6.20 -6.74 4.05
N LEU A 25 -5.63 -7.50 4.99
CA LEU A 25 -4.56 -7.03 5.88
C LEU A 25 -3.28 -6.71 5.09
N MET A 26 -3.02 -7.42 3.99
CA MET A 26 -1.89 -7.10 3.10
C MET A 26 -2.13 -5.81 2.31
N LEU A 27 -3.34 -5.59 1.79
CA LEU A 27 -3.70 -4.34 1.10
C LEU A 27 -3.57 -3.13 2.04
N LEU A 28 -4.06 -3.23 3.28
CA LEU A 28 -3.89 -2.18 4.29
C LEU A 28 -2.42 -1.86 4.58
N SER A 29 -1.57 -2.90 4.67
CA SER A 29 -0.13 -2.68 4.87
C SER A 29 0.55 -2.03 3.66
N LEU A 30 0.06 -2.29 2.44
CA LEU A 30 0.53 -1.63 1.22
C LEU A 30 0.14 -0.14 1.20
N GLU A 31 -1.09 0.20 1.57
CA GLU A 31 -1.52 1.60 1.69
C GLU A 31 -0.67 2.37 2.72
N PHE A 32 -0.32 1.71 3.84
CA PHE A 32 0.57 2.30 4.85
C PHE A 32 1.99 2.58 4.30
N ILE A 33 2.53 1.66 3.49
CA ILE A 33 3.83 1.85 2.83
C ILE A 33 3.77 3.05 1.87
N ILE A 34 2.72 3.14 1.04
CA ILE A 34 2.52 4.25 0.10
C ILE A 34 2.42 5.60 0.84
N LEU A 35 1.70 5.67 1.95
CA LEU A 35 1.60 6.88 2.77
C LEU A 35 2.96 7.30 3.34
N SER A 36 3.79 6.35 3.77
CA SER A 36 5.15 6.66 4.24
C SER A 36 6.05 7.21 3.13
N LEU A 37 5.89 6.72 1.90
CA LEU A 37 6.59 7.23 0.71
C LEU A 37 6.09 8.63 0.34
N TYR A 38 4.78 8.87 0.37
CA TYR A 38 4.21 10.20 0.14
C TYR A 38 4.77 11.23 1.12
N PHE A 39 4.81 10.89 2.42
CA PHE A 39 5.37 11.77 3.45
C PHE A 39 6.85 12.08 3.19
N ASN A 40 7.62 11.09 2.72
CA ASN A 40 9.01 11.29 2.36
C ASN A 40 9.16 12.24 1.16
N MET A 41 8.40 12.01 0.09
CA MET A 41 8.39 12.86 -1.11
C MET A 41 7.99 14.30 -0.79
N PHE A 42 6.99 14.49 0.08
CA PHE A 42 6.55 15.81 0.52
C PHE A 42 7.67 16.59 1.21
N ILE A 43 8.44 15.94 2.11
CA ILE A 43 9.60 16.58 2.79
C ILE A 43 10.71 16.93 1.79
N TYR A 44 10.96 16.08 0.80
CA TYR A 44 11.96 16.37 -0.22
C TYR A 44 11.53 17.54 -1.11
N LEU A 45 10.29 17.53 -1.60
CA LEU A 45 9.76 18.56 -2.51
C LEU A 45 9.54 19.90 -1.81
N SER A 46 9.25 19.92 -0.51
CA SER A 46 9.20 21.18 0.26
C SER A 46 10.54 21.91 0.27
N ASN A 47 11.66 21.18 0.16
CA ASN A 47 12.99 21.79 0.08
C ASN A 47 13.33 22.27 -1.34
N PHE A 48 12.69 21.68 -2.36
CA PHE A 48 12.85 22.05 -3.78
C PHE A 48 11.73 22.99 -4.22
N MET A 49 11.78 24.23 -3.75
CA MET A 49 10.96 25.35 -4.24
C MET A 49 9.43 25.12 -4.23
N PHE A 50 8.92 24.27 -3.33
CA PHE A 50 7.49 23.99 -3.18
C PHE A 50 6.79 23.44 -4.42
N GLU A 51 7.45 22.57 -5.18
CA GLU A 51 6.85 21.83 -6.31
C GLU A 51 5.89 20.70 -5.83
N ASN A 52 4.87 21.07 -5.05
CA ASN A 52 3.91 20.15 -4.46
C ASN A 52 2.92 19.55 -5.47
N TYR A 53 2.91 20.01 -6.72
CA TYR A 53 2.08 19.45 -7.79
C TYR A 53 2.40 17.97 -8.04
N PHE A 54 3.68 17.59 -7.94
CA PHE A 54 4.07 16.19 -8.11
C PHE A 54 3.51 15.28 -7.00
N CYS A 55 3.41 15.78 -5.77
CA CYS A 55 2.80 15.07 -4.66
C CYS A 55 1.32 14.73 -4.92
N MET A 56 0.57 15.66 -5.53
CA MET A 56 -0.83 15.43 -5.89
C MET A 56 -0.98 14.35 -6.97
N LEU A 57 -0.14 14.38 -8.00
CA LEU A 57 -0.13 13.34 -9.04
C LEU A 57 0.18 11.97 -8.45
N PHE A 58 1.19 11.87 -7.57
CA PHE A 58 1.54 10.63 -6.90
C PHE A 58 0.37 10.05 -6.09
N LEU A 59 -0.35 10.88 -5.32
CA LEU A 59 -1.52 10.43 -4.55
C LEU A 59 -2.61 9.87 -5.47
N THR A 60 -2.94 10.55 -6.57
CA THR A 60 -3.99 10.07 -7.47
C THR A 60 -3.68 8.69 -8.05
N MET A 61 -2.44 8.45 -8.48
CA MET A 61 -2.02 7.14 -8.98
C MET A 61 -2.08 6.07 -7.89
N SER A 62 -1.68 6.40 -6.67
CA SER A 62 -1.73 5.43 -5.57
C SER A 62 -3.15 4.99 -5.17
N VAL A 63 -4.12 5.90 -5.23
CA VAL A 63 -5.53 5.58 -4.93
C VAL A 63 -6.10 4.69 -6.03
N CYS A 64 -5.70 4.88 -7.29
CA CYS A 64 -6.09 4.01 -8.39
C CYS A 64 -5.59 2.57 -8.20
N GLU A 65 -4.34 2.38 -7.77
CA GLU A 65 -3.80 1.05 -7.44
C GLU A 65 -4.55 0.40 -6.27
N GLY A 66 -4.87 1.17 -5.22
CA GLY A 66 -5.69 0.71 -4.10
C GLY A 66 -7.09 0.24 -4.54
N ALA A 67 -7.76 1.03 -5.38
CA ALA A 67 -9.08 0.69 -5.92
C ALA A 67 -9.05 -0.60 -6.77
N LEU A 68 -8.01 -0.79 -7.59
CA LEU A 68 -7.79 -2.02 -8.34
C LEU A 68 -7.55 -3.23 -7.41
N GLY A 69 -6.74 -3.06 -6.36
CA GLY A 69 -6.49 -4.08 -5.36
C GLY A 69 -7.76 -4.54 -4.63
N LEU A 70 -8.62 -3.60 -4.26
CA LEU A 70 -9.92 -3.90 -3.65
C LEU A 70 -10.89 -4.58 -4.61
N ALA A 71 -10.91 -4.17 -5.90
CA ALA A 71 -11.75 -4.83 -6.90
C ALA A 71 -11.38 -6.31 -7.07
N ILE A 72 -10.08 -6.62 -7.04
CA ILE A 72 -9.58 -7.99 -7.06
C ILE A 72 -10.03 -8.74 -5.80
N LEU A 73 -9.91 -8.13 -4.61
CA LEU A 73 -10.39 -8.73 -3.36
C LEU A 73 -11.88 -9.09 -3.42
N VAL A 74 -12.73 -8.18 -3.92
CA VAL A 74 -14.16 -8.45 -4.10
C VAL A 74 -14.41 -9.62 -5.06
N SER A 75 -13.62 -9.74 -6.13
CA SER A 75 -13.76 -10.86 -7.08
C SER A 75 -13.45 -12.21 -6.43
N ILE A 76 -12.45 -12.27 -5.52
CA ILE A 76 -12.04 -13.48 -4.81
C ILE A 76 -13.10 -13.91 -3.79
N ILE A 77 -13.69 -12.94 -3.07
CA ILE A 77 -14.77 -13.22 -2.13
C ILE A 77 -15.96 -13.87 -2.85
N ARG A 78 -16.30 -13.41 -4.07
CA ARG A 78 -17.42 -13.97 -4.84
C ARG A 78 -17.15 -15.40 -5.33
N THR A 79 -15.89 -15.76 -5.63
CA THR A 79 -15.55 -17.07 -6.19
C THR A 79 -15.21 -18.12 -5.13
N HIS A 80 -14.46 -17.73 -4.09
CA HIS A 80 -13.95 -18.65 -3.07
C HIS A 80 -14.58 -18.46 -1.69
N GLY A 81 -15.49 -17.49 -1.54
CA GLY A 81 -16.24 -17.24 -0.30
C GLY A 81 -15.40 -16.80 0.90
N ASN A 82 -14.08 -16.59 0.71
CA ASN A 82 -13.15 -16.33 1.79
C ASN A 82 -11.94 -15.50 1.35
N ASP A 83 -11.45 -14.66 2.26
CA ASP A 83 -10.31 -13.75 2.06
C ASP A 83 -8.94 -14.40 2.29
N TYR A 84 -8.92 -15.72 2.48
CA TYR A 84 -7.68 -16.43 2.77
C TYR A 84 -6.81 -16.53 1.53
N PHE A 85 -5.55 -16.11 1.66
CA PHE A 85 -4.53 -16.24 0.62
C PHE A 85 -4.26 -17.70 0.21
N GLN A 86 -4.68 -18.65 1.04
CA GLN A 86 -4.39 -20.08 0.92
C GLN A 86 -5.28 -20.82 -0.09
N THR A 87 -6.39 -20.22 -0.54
CA THR A 87 -7.26 -20.78 -1.60
C THR A 87 -6.64 -20.64 -2.99
N PHE A 88 -5.60 -19.80 -3.16
CA PHE A 88 -4.84 -19.65 -4.41
C PHE A 88 -3.92 -20.81 -4.75
N ASN A 89 -3.87 -21.86 -3.93
CA ASN A 89 -3.11 -23.07 -4.20
C ASN A 89 -3.57 -23.85 -5.45
N ILE A 90 -4.60 -23.40 -6.18
CA ILE A 90 -4.98 -23.96 -7.50
C ILE A 90 -3.93 -23.66 -8.59
N LEU A 91 -3.10 -22.63 -8.41
CA LEU A 91 -2.13 -22.17 -9.43
C LEU A 91 -0.73 -22.82 -9.30
N TRP A 92 -0.56 -23.78 -8.38
CA TRP A 92 0.61 -24.68 -8.27
C TRP A 92 0.16 -26.12 -8.41
#